data_AF-A0A6M1RGB7-F1
#
_entry.id   AF-A0A6M1RGB7-F1
#
_cell.length_a   1.000
_cell.length_b   1.000
_cell.length_c   1.000
_cell.angle_alpha   90.00
_cell.angle_beta   90.00
_cell.angle_gamma   90.00
#
_symmetry.space_group_name_H-M   'P 1'
#
loop_
_entity.id
_entity.type
_entity.pdbx_description
1 polymer ?
#
loop_
_entity_poly.entity_id
_entity_poly.type
_entity_poly.pdbx_seq_one_letter_code
_entity_poly.pdbx_strand_id
1 'polypeptide(L)'
;MTFMVLALAVWVVSGLGACLASRSRTTSSSVAVLGAVFGGILAAVPAARVLAGREVLSFRAPWSVPWGELALRLDGLSAWFVLVIVFVSVLAAVYGAEYLASAPARKSLGPSWFFFNLLVASMVLVVLASNAVLFLVVWELMALASFFLVTFADEHESVRQAGWVYVAATHLGAAWSAPAGWALTSTPAEWRNSDNGWRFAMQPTRSNCCGIRPPYARDSRMPAP
;
A
#
# COMPACT_ATOMS: atom_id res chain seq x y z
N MET A 1 -3.87 4.23 -17.48
CA MET A 1 -4.48 3.77 -16.21
C MET A 1 -5.54 2.69 -16.42
N THR A 2 -6.34 2.74 -17.48
CA THR A 2 -7.39 1.74 -17.78
C THR A 2 -6.91 0.28 -17.72
N PHE A 3 -5.77 -0.06 -18.31
CA PHE A 3 -5.21 -1.43 -18.26
C PHE A 3 -4.91 -1.92 -16.84
N MET A 4 -4.46 -1.03 -15.94
CA MET A 4 -4.18 -1.38 -14.55
C MET A 4 -5.47 -1.63 -13.76
N VAL A 5 -6.48 -0.78 -13.98
CA VAL A 5 -7.81 -0.97 -13.37
C VAL A 5 -8.47 -2.27 -13.87
N LEU A 6 -8.30 -2.59 -15.15
CA LEU A 6 -8.77 -3.86 -15.71
C LEU A 6 -8.04 -5.06 -15.10
N ALA A 7 -6.72 -4.98 -14.88
CA ALA A 7 -5.98 -6.05 -14.21
C ALA A 7 -6.50 -6.30 -12.78
N LEU A 8 -6.75 -5.22 -12.02
CA LEU A 8 -7.34 -5.31 -10.69
C LEU A 8 -8.75 -5.93 -10.73
N ALA A 9 -9.60 -5.49 -11.67
CA ALA A 9 -10.92 -6.06 -11.87
C ALA A 9 -10.86 -7.55 -12.23
N VAL A 10 -9.91 -7.95 -13.08
CA VAL A 10 -9.68 -9.36 -13.44
C VAL A 10 -9.35 -10.19 -12.21
N TRP A 11 -8.44 -9.75 -11.33
CA TRP A 11 -8.10 -10.51 -10.10
C TRP A 11 -9.29 -10.63 -9.14
N VAL A 12 -10.10 -9.58 -9.00
CA VAL A 12 -11.30 -9.64 -8.16
C VAL A 12 -12.35 -10.58 -8.77
N VAL A 13 -12.60 -10.48 -10.08
CA VAL A 13 -13.59 -11.31 -10.79
C VAL A 13 -13.13 -12.76 -10.88
N SER A 14 -11.85 -13.04 -11.10
CA SER A 14 -11.31 -14.41 -11.10
C SER A 14 -11.38 -15.03 -9.72
N GLY A 15 -11.11 -14.25 -8.66
CA GLY A 15 -11.30 -14.68 -7.28
C GLY A 15 -12.76 -15.03 -7.01
N LEU A 16 -13.70 -14.14 -7.37
CA LEU A 16 -15.13 -14.38 -7.18
C LEU A 16 -15.62 -15.59 -7.99
N GLY A 17 -15.13 -15.72 -9.24
CA GLY A 17 -15.40 -16.86 -10.11
C GLY A 17 -14.89 -18.18 -9.52
N ALA A 18 -13.70 -18.18 -8.91
CA ALA A 18 -13.17 -19.34 -8.19
C ALA A 18 -14.01 -19.70 -6.95
N CYS A 19 -14.50 -18.69 -6.23
CA CYS A 19 -15.39 -18.91 -5.07
C CYS A 19 -16.75 -19.49 -5.48
N LEU A 20 -17.37 -18.96 -6.53
CA LEU A 20 -18.65 -19.46 -7.07
C LEU A 20 -18.49 -20.85 -7.74
N ALA A 21 -17.34 -21.11 -8.34
CA ALA A 21 -16.99 -22.42 -8.90
C ALA A 21 -16.48 -23.42 -7.84
N SER A 22 -16.64 -23.14 -6.54
CA SER A 22 -16.25 -24.03 -5.43
C SER A 22 -16.86 -25.43 -5.49
N ARG A 23 -17.90 -25.61 -6.32
CA ARG A 23 -18.51 -26.92 -6.64
C ARG A 23 -17.58 -27.86 -7.42
N SER A 24 -16.60 -27.34 -8.16
CA SER A 24 -15.64 -28.13 -8.95
C SER A 24 -14.20 -27.65 -8.69
N ARG A 25 -13.38 -28.52 -8.10
CA ARG A 25 -11.98 -28.23 -7.71
C ARG A 25 -11.11 -27.80 -8.89
N THR A 26 -11.25 -28.49 -10.01
CA THR A 26 -10.46 -28.25 -11.22
C THR A 26 -10.83 -26.92 -11.87
N THR A 27 -12.13 -26.61 -11.91
CA THR A 27 -12.64 -25.35 -12.47
C THR A 27 -12.22 -24.17 -11.60
N SER A 28 -12.35 -24.27 -10.27
CA SER A 28 -11.92 -23.22 -9.35
C SER A 28 -10.43 -22.91 -9.48
N SER A 29 -9.58 -23.94 -9.55
CA SER A 29 -8.13 -23.75 -9.64
C SER A 29 -7.73 -23.19 -11.01
N SER A 30 -8.33 -23.69 -12.09
CA SER A 30 -8.05 -23.19 -13.45
C SER A 30 -8.48 -21.73 -13.61
N VAL A 31 -9.67 -21.35 -13.13
CA VAL A 31 -10.17 -19.97 -13.19
C VAL A 31 -9.27 -19.02 -12.40
N ALA A 32 -8.81 -19.44 -11.22
CA ALA A 32 -7.94 -18.63 -10.37
C ALA A 32 -6.54 -18.43 -10.98
N VAL A 33 -5.92 -19.50 -11.52
CA VAL A 33 -4.61 -19.45 -12.16
C VAL A 33 -4.66 -18.64 -13.45
N LEU A 34 -5.66 -18.90 -14.30
CA LEU A 34 -5.85 -18.14 -15.55
C LEU A 34 -6.10 -16.65 -15.24
N GLY A 35 -6.88 -16.36 -14.18
CA GLY A 35 -7.08 -14.99 -13.71
C GLY A 35 -5.80 -14.32 -13.22
N ALA A 36 -4.99 -15.03 -12.42
CA ALA A 36 -3.71 -14.53 -11.93
C ALA A 36 -2.74 -14.21 -13.09
N VAL A 37 -2.63 -15.12 -14.05
CA VAL A 37 -1.79 -14.96 -15.26
C VAL A 37 -2.30 -13.83 -16.15
N PHE A 38 -3.60 -13.82 -16.45
CA PHE A 38 -4.18 -12.81 -17.34
C PHE A 38 -4.13 -11.41 -16.72
N GLY A 39 -4.49 -11.28 -15.44
CA GLY A 39 -4.34 -10.03 -14.69
C GLY A 39 -2.88 -9.59 -14.60
N GLY A 40 -1.97 -10.55 -14.42
CA GLY A 40 -0.53 -10.32 -14.45
C GLY A 40 -0.02 -9.74 -15.77
N ILE A 41 -0.39 -10.36 -16.90
CA ILE A 41 -0.04 -9.87 -18.23
C ILE A 41 -0.60 -8.46 -18.45
N LEU A 42 -1.86 -8.22 -18.07
CA LEU A 42 -2.50 -6.91 -18.18
C LEU A 42 -1.82 -5.83 -17.33
N ALA A 43 -1.32 -6.19 -16.13
CA ALA A 43 -0.57 -5.28 -15.25
C ALA A 43 0.88 -5.07 -15.72
N ALA A 44 1.49 -6.06 -16.36
CA ALA A 44 2.86 -5.97 -16.87
C ALA A 44 2.98 -5.00 -18.05
N VAL A 45 1.97 -4.90 -18.92
CA VAL A 45 1.97 -3.97 -20.08
C VAL A 45 2.14 -2.49 -19.67
N PRO A 46 1.32 -1.91 -18.78
CA PRO A 46 1.52 -0.53 -18.33
C PRO A 46 2.79 -0.36 -17.50
N ALA A 47 3.21 -1.36 -16.72
CA ALA A 47 4.46 -1.31 -15.95
C ALA A 47 5.69 -1.22 -16.88
N ALA A 48 5.78 -2.09 -17.89
CA ALA A 48 6.86 -2.07 -18.88
C ALA A 48 6.89 -0.77 -19.69
N ARG A 49 5.71 -0.19 -20.00
CA ARG A 49 5.62 1.11 -20.69
C ARG A 49 6.22 2.26 -19.87
N VAL A 50 5.93 2.32 -18.56
CA VAL A 50 6.49 3.34 -17.66
C VAL A 50 8.00 3.15 -17.51
N LEU A 51 8.47 1.89 -17.43
CA LEU A 51 9.90 1.57 -17.36
C LEU A 51 10.67 1.96 -18.64
N ALA A 52 10.03 1.87 -19.81
CA ALA A 52 10.60 2.28 -21.10
C ALA A 52 10.69 3.82 -21.30
N GLY A 53 10.53 4.60 -20.22
CA GLY A 53 10.65 6.06 -20.25
C GLY A 53 9.38 6.80 -20.68
N ARG A 54 8.20 6.14 -20.68
CA ARG A 54 6.93 6.84 -20.92
C ARG A 54 6.42 7.55 -19.68
N GLU A 55 5.50 8.49 -19.91
CA GLU A 55 4.86 9.34 -18.91
C GLU A 55 4.38 8.58 -17.67
N VAL A 56 4.55 9.23 -16.52
CA VAL A 56 3.98 8.81 -15.24
C VAL A 56 2.46 8.78 -15.37
N LEU A 57 1.87 7.61 -15.15
CA LEU A 57 0.43 7.48 -15.20
C LEU A 57 -0.14 7.83 -13.82
N SER A 58 -1.11 8.75 -13.78
CA SER A 58 -1.84 9.10 -12.55
C SER A 58 -3.34 8.99 -12.77
N PHE A 59 -4.05 8.40 -11.81
CA PHE A 59 -5.50 8.36 -11.74
C PHE A 59 -5.94 8.98 -10.42
N ARG A 60 -6.87 9.92 -10.47
CA ARG A 60 -7.46 10.55 -9.30
C ARG A 60 -8.97 10.45 -9.42
N ALA A 61 -9.63 9.92 -8.40
CA ALA A 61 -11.08 9.95 -8.30
C ALA A 61 -11.52 10.53 -6.95
N PRO A 62 -12.58 11.37 -6.95
CA PRO A 62 -13.15 11.87 -5.70
C PRO A 62 -13.75 10.68 -4.94
N TRP A 63 -13.26 10.46 -3.72
CA TRP A 63 -13.70 9.38 -2.84
C TRP A 63 -14.49 9.99 -1.67
N SER A 64 -15.51 9.29 -1.19
CA SER A 64 -16.50 9.77 -0.20
C SER A 64 -16.02 9.75 1.27
N VAL A 65 -14.72 9.65 1.52
CA VAL A 65 -14.11 9.55 2.86
C VAL A 65 -13.49 10.91 3.18
N PRO A 66 -13.76 11.48 4.37
CA PRO A 66 -13.13 12.72 4.79
C PRO A 66 -11.60 12.59 4.69
N TRP A 67 -10.94 13.54 4.02
CA TRP A 67 -9.48 13.62 3.87
C TRP A 67 -8.80 12.62 2.91
N GLY A 68 -9.55 11.82 2.14
CA GLY A 68 -8.99 10.85 1.19
C GLY A 68 -9.43 11.09 -0.25
N GLU A 69 -8.48 11.32 -1.16
CA GLU A 69 -8.68 11.16 -2.61
C GLU A 69 -8.19 9.76 -3.05
N LEU A 70 -8.91 9.10 -3.95
CA LEU A 70 -8.43 7.87 -4.59
C LEU A 70 -7.39 8.25 -5.64
N ALA A 71 -6.16 8.43 -5.18
CA ALA A 71 -5.03 8.79 -6.01
C ALA A 71 -4.12 7.55 -6.21
N LEU A 72 -4.14 7.02 -7.43
CA LEU A 72 -3.28 5.93 -7.88
C LEU A 72 -2.22 6.49 -8.82
N ARG A 73 -0.95 6.23 -8.52
CA ARG A 73 0.18 6.69 -9.33
C ARG A 73 1.08 5.52 -9.66
N LEU A 74 1.39 5.37 -10.94
CA LEU A 74 2.37 4.41 -11.43
C LEU A 74 3.60 5.20 -11.91
N ASP A 75 4.63 5.20 -11.09
CA ASP A 75 5.96 5.71 -11.42
C ASP A 75 6.93 4.57 -11.78
N GLY A 76 8.18 4.90 -12.13
CA GLY A 76 9.18 3.90 -12.51
C GLY A 76 9.54 2.92 -11.39
N LEU A 77 9.49 3.36 -10.13
CA LEU A 77 9.78 2.52 -8.98
C LEU A 77 8.63 1.54 -8.70
N SER A 78 7.41 2.06 -8.65
CA SER A 78 6.18 1.27 -8.53
C SER A 78 6.05 0.27 -9.68
N ALA A 79 6.39 0.66 -10.91
CA ALA A 79 6.38 -0.25 -12.06
C ALA A 79 7.31 -1.46 -11.89
N TRP A 80 8.52 -1.25 -11.36
CA TRP A 80 9.44 -2.33 -11.05
C TRP A 80 8.85 -3.29 -10.01
N PHE A 81 8.32 -2.77 -8.91
CA PHE A 81 7.70 -3.60 -7.87
C PHE A 81 6.48 -4.37 -8.38
N VAL A 82 5.63 -3.75 -9.21
CA VAL A 82 4.48 -4.45 -9.82
C VAL A 82 4.92 -5.64 -10.67
N LEU A 83 5.99 -5.50 -11.46
CA LEU A 83 6.52 -6.63 -12.26
C LEU A 83 6.99 -7.78 -11.38
N VAL A 84 7.71 -7.48 -10.29
CA VAL A 84 8.17 -8.49 -9.33
C VAL A 84 6.98 -9.18 -8.66
N ILE A 85 6.00 -8.41 -8.19
CA ILE A 85 4.80 -8.95 -7.55
C ILE A 85 4.05 -9.87 -8.52
N VAL A 86 3.81 -9.43 -9.75
CA VAL A 86 3.11 -10.24 -10.76
C VAL A 86 3.88 -11.52 -11.08
N PHE A 87 5.20 -11.43 -11.25
CA PHE A 87 6.04 -12.58 -11.55
C PHE A 87 5.96 -13.65 -10.45
N VAL A 88 6.16 -13.23 -9.20
CA VAL A 88 6.05 -14.14 -8.04
C VAL A 88 4.64 -14.67 -7.88
N SER A 89 3.62 -13.85 -8.12
CA SER A 89 2.20 -14.26 -8.02
C SER A 89 1.84 -15.32 -9.04
N VAL A 90 2.33 -15.21 -10.28
CA VAL A 90 2.10 -16.24 -11.31
C VAL A 90 2.78 -17.55 -10.93
N LEU A 91 4.03 -17.51 -10.46
CA LEU A 91 4.73 -18.71 -9.99
C LEU A 91 4.01 -19.36 -8.80
N ALA A 92 3.57 -18.54 -7.84
CA ALA A 92 2.82 -19.00 -6.68
C ALA A 92 1.46 -19.60 -7.08
N ALA A 93 0.78 -19.06 -8.10
CA ALA A 93 -0.46 -19.62 -8.62
C ALA A 93 -0.24 -20.98 -9.28
N VAL A 94 0.79 -21.13 -10.11
CA VAL A 94 1.11 -22.40 -10.77
C VAL A 94 1.48 -23.47 -9.73
N TYR A 95 2.34 -23.13 -8.77
CA TYR A 95 2.71 -24.03 -7.69
C TYR A 95 1.51 -24.38 -6.78
N GLY A 96 0.70 -23.38 -6.45
CA GLY A 96 -0.50 -23.54 -5.62
C GLY A 96 -1.54 -24.46 -6.25
N ALA A 97 -1.66 -24.48 -7.59
CA ALA A 97 -2.55 -25.38 -8.30
C ALA A 97 -2.25 -26.85 -8.03
N GLU A 98 -0.98 -27.24 -8.15
CA GLU A 98 -0.53 -28.62 -7.88
C GLU A 98 -0.59 -28.96 -6.38
N TYR A 99 -0.22 -28.00 -5.52
CA TYR A 99 -0.27 -28.18 -4.07
C TYR A 99 -1.71 -28.42 -3.57
N LEU A 100 -2.67 -27.61 -4.05
CA LEU A 100 -4.09 -27.74 -3.67
C LEU A 100 -4.76 -28.95 -4.36
N ALA A 101 -4.30 -29.36 -5.53
CA ALA A 101 -4.75 -30.59 -6.19
C ALA A 101 -4.36 -31.83 -5.38
N SER A 102 -3.22 -31.79 -4.71
CA SER A 102 -2.71 -32.87 -3.85
C SER A 102 -3.39 -32.92 -2.47
N ALA A 103 -4.18 -31.91 -2.11
CA ALA A 103 -4.83 -31.81 -0.81
C ALA A 103 -6.11 -32.68 -0.71
N PRO A 104 -6.47 -33.20 0.48
CA PRO A 104 -7.61 -34.10 0.66
C PRO A 104 -8.95 -33.58 0.10
N ALA A 105 -9.75 -34.50 -0.44
CA ALA A 105 -11.02 -34.26 -1.14
C ALA A 105 -12.16 -33.63 -0.31
N ARG A 106 -11.92 -33.26 0.96
CA ARG A 106 -12.93 -32.66 1.85
C ARG A 106 -12.82 -31.14 2.00
N LYS A 107 -11.68 -30.51 1.67
CA LYS A 107 -11.51 -29.04 1.80
C LYS A 107 -12.06 -28.26 0.60
N SER A 108 -12.84 -27.21 0.83
CA SER A 108 -13.29 -26.30 -0.24
C SER A 108 -12.14 -25.39 -0.67
N LEU A 109 -11.70 -25.53 -1.92
CA LEU A 109 -10.55 -24.77 -2.46
C LEU A 109 -10.92 -23.35 -2.91
N GLY A 110 -12.22 -23.08 -3.10
CA GLY A 110 -12.72 -21.81 -3.64
C GLY A 110 -12.33 -20.58 -2.80
N PRO A 111 -12.56 -20.57 -1.47
CA PRO A 111 -12.18 -19.43 -0.63
C PRO A 111 -10.68 -19.14 -0.65
N SER A 112 -9.82 -20.17 -0.57
CA SER A 112 -8.36 -19.99 -0.62
C SER A 112 -7.91 -19.30 -1.91
N TRP A 113 -8.47 -19.68 -3.06
CA TRP A 113 -8.18 -19.04 -4.34
C TRP A 113 -8.71 -17.60 -4.45
N PHE A 114 -9.86 -17.32 -3.84
CA PHE A 114 -10.39 -15.96 -3.74
C PHE A 114 -9.44 -15.05 -2.95
N PHE A 115 -9.02 -15.49 -1.75
CA PHE A 115 -8.11 -14.71 -0.92
C PHE A 115 -6.71 -14.57 -1.54
N PHE A 116 -6.23 -15.57 -2.27
CA PHE A 116 -5.00 -15.47 -3.04
C PHE A 116 -5.06 -14.35 -4.09
N ASN A 117 -6.11 -14.32 -4.93
CA ASN A 117 -6.25 -13.27 -5.93
C ASN A 117 -6.48 -11.89 -5.28
N LEU A 118 -7.21 -11.84 -4.17
CA LEU A 118 -7.41 -10.62 -3.39
C LEU A 118 -6.09 -10.09 -2.80
N LEU A 119 -5.23 -10.99 -2.30
CA LEU A 119 -3.90 -10.66 -1.79
C LEU A 119 -3.03 -10.06 -2.90
N VAL A 120 -2.98 -10.68 -4.08
CA VAL A 120 -2.23 -10.16 -5.23
C VAL A 120 -2.75 -8.77 -5.65
N ALA A 121 -4.06 -8.61 -5.74
CA ALA A 121 -4.67 -7.33 -6.09
C ALA A 121 -4.33 -6.24 -5.06
N SER A 122 -4.40 -6.56 -3.77
CA SER A 122 -4.07 -5.63 -2.69
C SER A 122 -2.59 -5.23 -2.69
N MET A 123 -1.65 -6.17 -2.88
CA MET A 123 -0.22 -5.86 -2.95
C MET A 123 0.10 -4.88 -4.10
N VAL A 124 -0.49 -5.08 -5.28
CA VAL A 124 -0.33 -4.15 -6.39
C VAL A 124 -0.92 -2.79 -6.04
N LEU A 125 -2.08 -2.77 -5.39
CA LEU A 125 -2.76 -1.54 -5.02
C LEU A 125 -1.98 -0.75 -3.93
N VAL A 126 -1.29 -1.43 -3.00
CA VAL A 126 -0.38 -0.79 -2.01
C VAL A 126 0.72 -0.01 -2.73
N VAL A 127 1.34 -0.60 -3.74
CA VAL A 127 2.45 0.00 -4.50
C VAL A 127 1.99 1.18 -5.38
N LEU A 128 0.71 1.19 -5.77
CA LEU A 128 0.11 2.26 -6.57
C LEU A 128 -0.45 3.41 -5.73
N ALA A 129 -0.65 3.20 -4.42
CA ALA A 129 -1.28 4.19 -3.56
C ALA A 129 -0.39 5.42 -3.39
N SER A 130 -0.87 6.59 -3.82
CA SER A 130 -0.14 7.85 -3.67
C SER A 130 -0.60 8.72 -2.49
N ASN A 131 -1.51 8.20 -1.65
CA ASN A 131 -2.03 8.86 -0.46
C ASN A 131 -1.87 7.93 0.76
N ALA A 132 -1.44 8.46 1.89
CA ALA A 132 -1.28 7.71 3.14
C ALA A 132 -2.58 7.03 3.60
N VAL A 133 -3.74 7.67 3.44
CA VAL A 133 -5.04 7.08 3.82
C VAL A 133 -5.35 5.87 2.95
N LEU A 134 -5.20 6.01 1.63
CA LEU A 134 -5.41 4.90 0.69
C LEU A 134 -4.41 3.77 0.94
N PHE A 135 -3.14 4.11 1.18
CA PHE A 135 -2.10 3.16 1.52
C PHE A 135 -2.45 2.36 2.78
N LEU A 136 -2.90 3.02 3.85
CA LEU A 136 -3.37 2.34 5.06
C LEU A 136 -4.57 1.42 4.79
N VAL A 137 -5.61 1.91 4.10
CA VAL A 137 -6.80 1.09 3.79
C VAL A 137 -6.45 -0.14 2.96
N VAL A 138 -5.58 0.02 1.97
CA VAL A 138 -5.17 -1.09 1.10
C VAL A 138 -4.20 -2.01 1.83
N TRP A 139 -3.36 -1.48 2.72
CA TRP A 139 -2.54 -2.29 3.62
C TRP A 139 -3.43 -3.16 4.50
N GLU A 140 -4.47 -2.60 5.13
CA GLU A 140 -5.45 -3.37 5.92
C GLU A 140 -6.09 -4.47 5.08
N LEU A 141 -6.45 -4.19 3.82
CA LEU A 141 -7.01 -5.19 2.92
C LEU A 141 -6.02 -6.33 2.62
N MET A 142 -4.75 -6.00 2.38
CA MET A 142 -3.66 -6.97 2.17
C MET A 142 -3.45 -7.84 3.39
N ALA A 143 -3.42 -7.19 4.56
CA ALA A 143 -3.37 -7.82 5.86
C ALA A 143 -4.53 -8.83 6.04
N LEU A 144 -5.77 -8.38 5.86
CA LEU A 144 -6.96 -9.22 5.97
C LEU A 144 -6.93 -10.40 4.99
N ALA A 145 -6.55 -10.16 3.73
CA ALA A 145 -6.44 -11.22 2.72
C ALA A 145 -5.43 -12.31 3.14
N SER A 146 -4.27 -11.92 3.66
CA SER A 146 -3.26 -12.86 4.17
C SER A 146 -3.78 -13.63 5.39
N PHE A 147 -4.48 -12.96 6.30
CA PHE A 147 -5.05 -13.59 7.49
C PHE A 147 -6.08 -14.67 7.13
N PHE A 148 -7.02 -14.34 6.23
CA PHE A 148 -8.00 -15.32 5.77
C PHE A 148 -7.33 -16.48 5.02
N LEU A 149 -6.30 -16.22 4.22
CA LEU A 149 -5.57 -17.28 3.51
C LEU A 149 -4.99 -18.33 4.48
N VAL A 150 -4.39 -17.89 5.59
CA VAL A 150 -3.85 -18.79 6.63
C VAL A 150 -4.97 -19.49 7.40
N THR A 151 -6.03 -18.77 7.76
CA THR A 151 -7.17 -19.32 8.52
C THR A 151 -7.96 -20.35 7.74
N PHE A 152 -8.11 -20.18 6.42
CA PHE A 152 -8.76 -21.18 5.57
C PHE A 152 -7.82 -22.34 5.21
N ALA A 153 -6.49 -22.17 5.34
CA ALA A 153 -5.54 -23.25 5.17
C ALA A 153 -5.58 -24.25 6.36
N ASP A 154 -5.74 -23.76 7.60
CA ASP A 154 -5.74 -24.57 8.83
C ASP A 154 -7.05 -24.46 9.62
N GLU A 155 -7.75 -25.59 9.78
CA GLU A 155 -9.01 -25.71 10.55
C GLU A 155 -8.81 -25.65 12.09
N HIS A 156 -7.59 -25.41 12.58
CA HIS A 156 -7.31 -25.40 14.01
C HIS A 156 -7.68 -24.06 14.69
N GLU A 157 -8.37 -24.17 15.82
CA GLU A 157 -8.89 -23.07 16.65
C GLU A 157 -7.82 -22.07 17.13
N SER A 158 -6.55 -22.47 17.11
CA SER A 158 -5.38 -21.62 17.40
C SER A 158 -5.12 -20.51 16.36
N VAL A 159 -5.57 -20.66 15.11
CA VAL A 159 -5.36 -19.66 14.04
C VAL A 159 -6.31 -18.47 14.16
N ARG A 160 -7.50 -18.68 14.76
CA ARG A 160 -8.45 -17.60 15.05
C ARG A 160 -7.91 -16.58 16.05
N GLN A 161 -7.12 -17.02 17.03
CA GLN A 161 -6.45 -16.11 17.98
C GLN A 161 -5.34 -15.30 17.31
N ALA A 162 -4.58 -15.89 16.37
CA ALA A 162 -3.56 -15.16 15.60
C ALA A 162 -4.18 -14.05 14.73
N GLY A 163 -5.42 -14.24 14.26
CA GLY A 163 -6.18 -13.19 13.56
C GLY A 163 -6.55 -11.99 14.39
N TRP A 164 -6.99 -12.22 15.61
CA TRP A 164 -7.27 -11.15 16.56
C TRP A 164 -6.01 -10.37 16.92
N VAL A 165 -4.88 -11.06 17.09
CA VAL A 165 -3.57 -10.40 17.30
C VAL A 165 -3.18 -9.55 16.09
N TYR A 166 -3.52 -10.00 14.88
CA TYR A 166 -3.19 -9.28 13.66
C TYR A 166 -4.07 -8.03 13.44
N VAL A 167 -5.39 -8.12 13.65
CA VAL A 167 -6.31 -6.96 13.64
C VAL A 167 -5.97 -5.97 14.77
N ALA A 168 -5.58 -6.46 15.94
CA ALA A 168 -5.10 -5.62 17.04
C ALA A 168 -3.79 -4.89 16.66
N ALA A 169 -2.87 -5.57 15.98
CA ALA A 169 -1.60 -4.97 15.53
C ALA A 169 -1.82 -3.86 14.48
N THR A 170 -2.76 -4.02 13.56
CA THR A 170 -3.08 -2.99 12.57
C THR A 170 -3.81 -1.78 13.16
N HIS A 171 -4.74 -1.98 14.10
CA HIS A 171 -5.35 -0.87 14.84
C HIS A 171 -4.33 -0.11 15.70
N LEU A 172 -3.32 -0.78 16.26
CA LEU A 172 -2.22 -0.14 16.97
C LEU A 172 -1.29 0.63 16.00
N GLY A 173 -1.07 0.13 14.78
CA GLY A 173 -0.32 0.84 13.74
C GLY A 173 -1.01 2.12 13.26
N ALA A 174 -2.33 2.09 13.06
CA ALA A 174 -3.13 3.27 12.74
C ALA A 174 -3.17 4.27 13.92
N ALA A 175 -3.27 3.77 15.16
CA ALA A 175 -3.25 4.59 16.36
C ALA A 175 -1.89 5.27 16.61
N TRP A 176 -0.77 4.64 16.25
CA TRP A 176 0.57 5.21 16.40
C TRP A 176 0.92 6.25 15.32
N SER A 177 0.41 6.07 14.11
CA SER A 177 0.67 7.00 12.99
C SER A 177 -0.16 8.28 13.05
N ALA A 178 -1.35 8.24 13.65
CA ALA A 178 -2.21 9.41 13.86
C ALA A 178 -1.55 10.58 14.63
N PRO A 179 -0.86 10.38 15.77
CA PRO A 179 -0.21 11.48 16.49
C PRO A 179 1.00 12.07 15.74
N ALA A 180 1.72 11.30 14.93
CA ALA A 180 2.82 11.81 14.11
C ALA A 180 2.33 12.75 12.99
N GLY A 181 1.19 12.45 12.36
CA GLY A 181 0.53 13.35 11.41
C GLY A 181 0.07 14.65 12.07
N TRP A 182 -0.45 14.58 13.29
CA TRP A 182 -0.90 15.75 14.05
C TRP A 182 0.27 16.65 14.50
N ALA A 183 1.41 16.06 14.87
CA ALA A 183 2.64 16.77 15.26
C ALA A 183 3.34 17.47 14.10
N LEU A 184 3.27 16.91 12.88
CA LEU A 184 3.83 17.52 11.67
C LEU A 184 2.99 18.69 11.15
N THR A 185 1.69 18.73 11.44
CA THR A 185 0.82 19.87 11.08
C THR A 185 0.86 21.02 12.08
N SER A 186 1.32 20.79 13.32
CA SER A 186 1.41 21.83 14.35
C SER A 186 2.76 22.57 14.39
N THR A 187 3.75 22.10 13.63
CA THR A 187 5.05 22.75 13.50
C THR A 187 5.26 23.26 12.07
N PRO A 188 5.33 24.58 11.83
CA PRO A 188 5.80 25.12 10.56
C PRO A 188 7.32 24.89 10.49
N ALA A 189 7.73 23.68 10.14
CA ALA A 189 9.14 23.33 9.94
C ALA A 189 9.49 23.45 8.46
N GLU A 190 10.19 24.52 8.10
CA GLU A 190 10.66 24.78 6.73
C GLU A 190 12.13 24.36 6.61
N TRP A 191 12.43 23.47 5.66
CA TRP A 191 13.80 23.10 5.33
C TRP A 191 14.47 24.24 4.55
N ARG A 192 15.26 25.07 5.24
CA ARG A 192 16.04 26.13 4.61
C ARG A 192 17.43 25.61 4.22
N ASN A 193 17.75 25.67 2.93
CA ASN A 193 19.10 25.43 2.45
C ASN A 193 19.99 26.61 2.88
N SER A 194 21.02 26.31 3.68
CA SER A 194 22.06 27.26 4.09
C SER A 194 23.35 26.71 3.51
N ASP A 195 24.19 27.57 2.94
CA ASP A 195 25.32 27.26 2.03
C ASP A 195 26.41 26.31 2.60
N ASN A 196 26.22 25.76 3.81
CA ASN A 196 27.15 24.95 4.58
C ASN A 196 26.50 23.63 5.09
N GLY A 197 25.31 23.27 4.61
CA GLY A 197 24.62 22.01 4.92
C GLY A 197 23.24 22.15 5.58
N TRP A 198 22.46 21.05 5.52
CA TRP A 198 21.09 20.98 6.03
C TRP A 198 21.05 21.09 7.55
N ARG A 199 20.46 22.17 8.06
CA ARG A 199 20.29 22.39 9.51
C ARG A 199 18.82 22.53 9.87
N PHE A 200 18.39 21.79 10.89
CA PHE A 200 17.12 22.02 11.56
C PHE A 200 17.17 23.38 12.28
N ALA A 201 16.30 24.31 11.89
CA ALA A 201 16.12 25.57 12.59
C ALA A 201 14.69 25.62 13.16
N MET A 202 14.57 25.61 14.50
CA MET A 202 13.31 25.97 15.15
C MET A 202 13.13 27.48 15.01
N GLN A 203 12.01 27.93 14.44
CA GLN A 203 11.62 29.33 14.49
C GLN A 203 11.42 29.74 15.95
N PRO A 204 12.18 30.72 16.49
CA PRO A 204 11.84 31.28 17.78
C PRO A 204 10.47 31.93 17.64
N THR A 205 9.53 31.48 18.45
CA THR A 205 8.24 32.14 18.63
C THR A 205 8.51 33.61 18.90
N ARG A 206 8.03 34.50 18.03
CA ARG A 206 7.91 35.93 18.35
C ARG A 206 6.86 36.06 19.45
N SER A 207 7.22 35.71 20.68
CA SER A 207 6.53 36.24 21.84
C SER A 207 6.83 37.73 21.86
N ASN A 208 5.78 38.51 21.61
CA ASN A 208 5.68 39.94 21.82
C ASN A 208 6.82 40.54 22.63
N CYS A 209 7.56 41.42 21.97
CA CYS A 209 8.44 42.43 22.54
C CYS A 209 7.73 43.14 23.71
N CYS A 210 7.87 42.59 24.92
CA CYS A 210 7.73 43.37 26.13
C CYS A 210 8.96 44.27 26.18
N GLY A 211 8.73 45.58 26.18
CA GLY A 211 9.74 46.61 26.07
C GLY A 211 10.73 46.63 27.22
N ILE A 212 11.78 45.81 27.14
CA ILE A 212 12.93 45.88 28.03
C ILE A 212 14.18 45.92 27.15
N ARG A 213 14.72 47.13 26.94
CA ARG A 213 16.04 47.33 26.34
C ARG A 213 17.09 46.74 27.28
N PRO A 214 18.02 45.87 26.83
CA PRO A 214 19.18 45.50 27.62
C PRO A 214 20.20 46.66 27.72
N PRO A 215 20.80 46.92 28.90
CA PRO A 215 21.61 48.10 29.18
C PRO A 215 23.11 47.92 28.83
N TYR A 216 23.41 47.49 27.60
CA TYR A 216 24.81 47.43 27.14
C TYR A 216 24.94 47.75 25.65
N ALA A 217 24.52 48.96 25.26
CA ALA A 217 24.98 49.58 24.04
C ALA A 217 26.37 50.16 24.31
N ARG A 218 27.43 49.38 24.09
CA ARG A 218 28.80 49.91 24.03
C ARG A 218 29.08 50.35 22.60
N ASP A 219 28.96 51.66 22.42
CA ASP A 219 29.31 52.42 21.23
C ASP A 219 30.75 52.12 20.79
N SER A 220 30.92 51.64 19.57
CA SER A 220 32.22 51.50 18.91
C SER A 220 32.10 52.03 17.47
N ARG A 221 31.76 53.31 17.35
CA ARG A 221 32.10 54.11 16.18
C ARG A 221 33.16 55.15 16.57
N MET A 222 34.42 54.83 16.32
CA MET A 222 35.42 55.85 16.01
C MET A 222 35.53 55.98 14.50
N PRO A 223 35.52 57.20 13.94
CA PRO A 223 35.91 57.46 12.56
C PRO A 223 37.43 57.60 12.46
N ALA A 224 38.02 57.05 11.40
CA ALA A 224 39.33 57.43 10.88
C ALA A 224 39.09 58.24 9.58
N PRO A 225 39.97 59.14 9.14
CA PRO A 225 41.37 59.32 9.53
C PRO A 225 41.65 60.46 10.51
#